data_AF-A0A350PLI9-F1
#
_entry.id   AF-A0A350PLI9-F1
#
_cell.length_a   1.000
_cell.length_b   1.000
_cell.length_c   1.000
_cell.angle_alpha   90.00
_cell.angle_beta   90.00
_cell.angle_gamma   90.00
#
_symmetry.space_group_name_H-M   'P 1'
#
loop_
_entity.id
_entity.type
_entity.pdbx_description
1 polymer ?
#
loop_
_entity_poly.entity_id
_entity_poly.type
_entity_poly.pdbx_seq_one_letter_code
_entity_poly.pdbx_strand_id
1 'polypeptide(L)' 'MIKQPVALMNDEKEILDVEYPIVEHFYTIQGEGAHSGRASYFIRTAGCDVNCWWCDVKES' A
#
# COMPACT_ATOMS: atom_id res chain seq x y z
N MET A 1 6.16 12.87 -18.20
CA MET A 1 5.90 11.46 -18.56
C MET A 1 5.85 10.72 -17.23
N ILE A 2 4.70 10.32 -16.72
CA ILE A 2 4.01 9.09 -17.12
C ILE A 2 2.51 9.39 -17.11
N LYS A 3 1.89 9.39 -18.30
CA LYS A 3 0.45 9.25 -18.42
C LYS A 3 0.21 7.75 -18.45
N GLN A 4 -0.55 7.21 -17.51
CA GLN A 4 -1.55 6.23 -17.88
C GLN A 4 -2.88 6.67 -17.28
N PRO A 5 -3.84 7.11 -18.10
CA PRO A 5 -5.20 7.31 -17.66
C PRO A 5 -5.77 5.93 -17.37
N VAL A 6 -6.47 5.77 -16.25
CA VAL A 6 -7.19 4.54 -15.94
C VAL A 6 -8.33 4.40 -16.96
N ALA A 7 -8.04 3.74 -18.07
CA ALA A 7 -8.99 3.46 -19.13
C ALA A 7 -9.17 1.94 -19.17
N LEU A 8 -10.32 1.49 -18.65
CA LEU A 8 -10.98 0.20 -18.92
C LEU A 8 -10.01 -0.99 -19.15
N MET A 9 -9.54 -1.59 -18.05
CA MET A 9 -8.72 -2.80 -18.08
C MET A 9 -9.55 -4.01 -18.52
N ASN A 10 -9.24 -4.57 -19.69
CA ASN A 10 -9.93 -5.69 -20.33
C ASN A 10 -9.01 -6.90 -20.62
N ASP A 11 -7.84 -7.01 -19.99
CA ASP A 11 -6.94 -8.15 -20.15
C ASP A 11 -6.38 -8.60 -18.79
N GLU A 12 -6.79 -9.79 -18.35
CA GLU A 12 -6.40 -10.40 -17.06
C GLU A 12 -4.87 -10.57 -16.92
N LYS A 13 -4.18 -10.58 -18.06
CA LYS A 13 -2.74 -10.75 -18.19
C LYS A 13 -1.94 -9.52 -17.74
N GLU A 14 -2.51 -8.32 -17.83
CA GLU A 14 -1.81 -7.06 -17.51
C GLU A 14 -1.79 -6.78 -15.99
N ILE A 15 -2.67 -7.42 -15.21
CA ILE A 15 -2.73 -7.27 -13.75
C ILE A 15 -1.52 -7.92 -13.06
N LEU A 16 -0.92 -8.96 -13.67
CA LEU A 16 0.19 -9.71 -13.07
C LEU A 16 1.56 -9.02 -13.21
N ASP A 17 1.71 -8.07 -14.13
CA ASP A 17 2.99 -7.39 -14.40
C ASP A 17 3.14 -6.06 -13.63
N VAL A 18 2.25 -5.80 -12.67
CA VAL A 18 2.33 -4.59 -11.84
C VAL A 18 3.20 -4.85 -10.61
N GLU A 19 4.39 -4.26 -10.60
CA GLU A 19 5.24 -4.20 -9.41
C GLU A 19 4.85 -3.01 -8.52
N TYR A 20 4.58 -3.29 -7.25
CA TYR A 20 4.31 -2.27 -6.24
C TYR A 20 5.53 -2.08 -5.33
N PRO A 21 5.89 -0.84 -4.96
CA PRO A 21 6.98 -0.60 -4.03
C PRO A 21 6.53 -0.96 -2.61
N ILE A 22 6.93 -2.14 -2.12
CA ILE A 22 6.60 -2.62 -0.76
C ILE A 22 7.78 -2.39 0.18
N VAL A 23 7.52 -1.75 1.33
CA VAL A 23 8.52 -1.53 2.40
C VAL A 23 8.60 -2.74 3.32
N GLU A 24 7.45 -3.18 3.82
CA GLU A 24 7.33 -4.31 4.73
C GLU A 24 5.97 -4.98 4.58
N HIS A 25 5.91 -6.28 4.91
CA HIS A 25 4.66 -7.01 4.99
C HIS A 25 4.76 -8.10 6.06
N PHE A 26 3.70 -8.26 6.85
CA PHE A 26 3.68 -9.21 7.96
C PHE A 26 2.26 -9.51 8.43
N TYR A 27 2.11 -10.66 9.11
CA TYR A 27 0.86 -11.06 9.73
C TYR A 27 0.88 -10.72 11.22
N THR A 28 -0.14 -10.01 11.71
CA THR A 28 -0.26 -9.64 13.13
C THR A 28 -1.72 -9.33 13.52
N ILE A 29 -1.94 -8.70 14.66
CA ILE A 29 -3.23 -8.16 15.12
C ILE A 29 -3.30 -6.67 14.82
N GLN A 30 -4.42 -6.19 14.27
CA GLN A 30 -4.68 -4.76 14.08
C GLN A 30 -4.73 -4.04 15.42
N GLY A 31 -3.94 -2.96 15.56
CA GLY A 31 -3.83 -2.19 16.80
C GLY A 31 -4.91 -1.13 16.97
N GLU A 32 -5.45 -0.60 15.87
CA GLU A 32 -6.24 0.64 15.90
C GLU A 32 -7.62 0.54 15.20
N GLY A 33 -8.50 1.49 15.55
CA GLY A 33 -9.82 1.67 14.93
C GLY A 33 -10.85 0.59 15.27
N ALA A 34 -11.89 0.49 14.43
CA ALA A 34 -13.01 -0.44 14.65
C ALA A 34 -12.63 -1.94 14.52
N HIS A 35 -11.45 -2.22 13.98
CA HIS A 35 -10.92 -3.57 13.77
C HIS A 35 -9.79 -3.92 14.75
N SER A 36 -9.49 -3.08 15.75
CA SER A 36 -8.55 -3.40 16.82
C SER A 36 -8.81 -4.80 17.40
N GLY A 37 -7.75 -5.57 17.59
CA GLY A 37 -7.81 -6.93 18.14
C GLY A 37 -8.07 -8.03 17.10
N ARG A 38 -8.23 -7.71 15.82
CA ARG A 38 -8.45 -8.71 14.75
C ARG A 38 -7.15 -9.08 14.04
N ALA A 39 -6.96 -10.37 13.80
CA ALA A 39 -5.91 -10.87 12.93
C ALA A 39 -5.99 -10.25 11.52
N SER A 40 -4.86 -9.73 11.04
CA SER A 40 -4.75 -8.99 9.78
C SER A 40 -3.37 -9.20 9.16
N TYR A 41 -3.33 -9.22 7.82
CA TYR A 41 -2.08 -9.18 7.06
C TYR A 41 -1.83 -7.76 6.59
N PHE A 42 -0.68 -7.19 6.96
CA PHE A 42 -0.31 -5.83 6.60
C PHE A 42 0.63 -5.85 5.39
N ILE A 43 0.40 -4.91 4.47
CA ILE A 43 1.28 -4.59 3.35
C ILE A 43 1.49 -3.09 3.39
N ARG A 44 2.71 -2.64 3.70
CA ARG A 44 3.07 -1.22 3.69
C ARG A 44 3.77 -0.89 2.38
N THR A 45 3.21 0.05 1.62
CA THR A 45 3.81 0.58 0.39
C THR A 45 4.80 1.71 0.69
N ALA A 46 5.72 1.97 -0.23
CA ALA A 46 6.61 3.13 -0.18
C ALA A 46 6.06 4.31 -0.99
N GLY A 47 6.43 5.52 -0.58
CA GLY A 47 6.02 6.79 -1.16
C GLY A 47 4.83 7.44 -0.43
N CYS A 48 5.09 8.56 0.23
CA CYS A 48 4.07 9.49 0.76
C CYS A 48 4.45 10.95 0.43
N ASP A 49 3.55 11.70 -0.21
CA ASP A 49 3.77 13.08 -0.66
C ASP A 49 3.33 14.15 0.36
N VAL A 50 2.73 13.74 1.49
CA VAL A 50 2.25 14.66 2.53
C VAL A 50 3.40 15.25 3.37
N ASN A 51 4.50 14.50 3.52
CA ASN A 51 5.69 14.91 4.27
C ASN A 51 5.42 15.39 5.72
N CYS A 52 4.65 14.60 6.48
CA CYS A 52 4.31 14.92 7.88
C CYS A 52 5.55 14.89 8.80
N TRP A 53 5.82 16.00 9.49
CA TRP A 53 6.93 16.05 10.48
C TRP A 53 6.70 15.12 11.69
N TRP A 54 5.45 14.81 12.02
CA TRP A 54 5.06 13.86 13.07
C TRP A 54 4.86 12.42 12.57
N CYS A 55 5.22 12.08 11.32
CA CYS A 55 5.09 10.70 10.85
C CYS A 55 6.01 9.75 11.65
N ASP A 56 5.47 8.66 12.17
CA ASP A 56 6.22 7.67 12.94
C ASP A 56 7.14 6.81 12.05
N VAL A 57 6.83 6.68 10.75
CA VAL A 57 7.66 5.96 9.76
C VAL A 57 8.02 6.93 8.63
N LYS A 58 9.30 7.29 8.51
CA LYS A 58 9.75 8.33 7.56
C LYS A 58 10.02 7.79 6.17
N GLU A 59 10.18 6.49 6.05
CA GLU A 59 10.55 5.76 4.84
C GLU A 59 9.32 5.33 4.03
N SER A 60 8.10 5.66 4.50
CA SER A 60 6.84 5.39 3.80
C SER A 60 6.54 6.34 2.67
#